data_AF-A0A6A3Y606-F1
#
_entry.id   AF-A0A6A3Y606-F1
#
_cell.length_a   1.000
_cell.length_b   1.000
_cell.length_c   1.000
_cell.angle_alpha   90.00
_cell.angle_beta   90.00
_cell.angle_gamma   90.00
#
_symmetry.space_group_name_H-M   'P 1'
#
loop_
_entity.id
_entity.type
_entity.pdbx_description
1 polymer ?
#
loop_
_entity_poly.entity_id
_entity_poly.type
_entity_poly.pdbx_seq_one_letter_code
_entity_poly.pdbx_strand_id
1 'polypeptide(L)'
;MSSKVELTKNERPVNWHGQCWTYYKRMIEFAFADKDVLEYAMGKETLASGADDAAKKKFADAQMRVEHLIMASLSMELGRHVMNKTDGAALWKYLEDTYEGKTNSATRTNQEIILFNRLQAAKCKPN
;
A
#
# COMPACT_ATOMS: atom_id res chain seq x y z
N MET A 1 -3.17 -14.40 -14.41
CA MET A 1 -4.00 -13.53 -13.57
C MET A 1 -3.97 -12.15 -14.19
N SER A 2 -5.02 -11.35 -14.08
CA SER A 2 -4.94 -9.96 -14.55
C SER A 2 -3.78 -9.30 -13.81
N SER A 3 -2.77 -8.85 -14.53
CA SER A 3 -1.69 -8.00 -14.01
C SER A 3 -2.20 -6.60 -13.61
N LYS A 4 -3.51 -6.39 -13.72
CA LYS A 4 -4.23 -5.16 -13.52
C LYS A 4 -4.47 -4.91 -12.04
N VAL A 5 -4.17 -3.69 -11.61
CA VAL A 5 -4.63 -3.16 -10.32
C VAL A 5 -6.11 -2.80 -10.46
N GLU A 6 -6.92 -3.29 -9.54
CA GLU A 6 -8.35 -2.97 -9.49
C GLU A 6 -8.56 -1.58 -8.91
N LEU A 7 -9.47 -0.82 -9.50
CA LEU A 7 -9.79 0.54 -9.08
C LEU A 7 -11.26 0.65 -8.67
N THR A 8 -11.52 1.48 -7.68
CA THR A 8 -12.87 1.96 -7.34
C THR A 8 -13.40 2.92 -8.41
N LYS A 9 -14.68 3.31 -8.29
CA LYS A 9 -15.29 4.35 -9.16
C LYS A 9 -14.55 5.70 -9.11
N ASN A 10 -13.83 5.97 -8.02
CA ASN A 10 -13.05 7.19 -7.81
C ASN A 10 -11.57 6.98 -8.15
N GLU A 11 -11.26 5.98 -8.98
CA GLU A 11 -9.92 5.66 -9.47
C GLU A 11 -8.90 5.30 -8.37
N ARG A 12 -9.35 4.94 -7.17
CA ARG A 12 -8.46 4.51 -6.09
C ARG A 12 -8.20 3.01 -6.16
N PRO A 13 -6.96 2.53 -5.95
CA PRO A 13 -6.70 1.10 -5.86
C PRO A 13 -7.52 0.44 -4.77
N VAL A 14 -7.94 -0.80 -5.02
CA VAL A 14 -8.64 -1.64 -4.05
C VAL A 14 -8.15 -3.07 -4.15
N ASN A 15 -8.15 -3.79 -3.03
CA ASN A 15 -7.77 -5.19 -2.95
C ASN A 15 -6.39 -5.50 -3.58
N TRP A 16 -5.46 -4.55 -3.47
CA TRP A 16 -4.12 -4.72 -4.02
C TRP A 16 -3.36 -5.83 -3.29
N HIS A 17 -2.62 -6.63 -4.07
CA HIS A 17 -2.01 -7.87 -3.62
C HIS A 17 -0.57 -8.02 -4.15
N GLY A 18 0.14 -6.90 -4.33
CA GLY A 18 1.55 -6.90 -4.77
C GLY A 18 1.75 -6.83 -6.28
N GLN A 19 0.68 -6.72 -7.09
CA GLN A 19 0.78 -6.65 -8.55
C GLN A 19 1.14 -5.26 -9.06
N CYS A 20 2.07 -5.15 -10.01
CA CYS A 20 2.44 -3.90 -10.68
C CYS A 20 2.71 -2.72 -9.71
N TRP A 21 3.74 -2.87 -8.87
CA TRP A 21 4.11 -1.88 -7.84
C TRP A 21 4.16 -0.45 -8.39
N THR A 22 4.84 -0.20 -9.51
CA THR A 22 4.96 1.15 -10.09
C THR A 22 3.60 1.79 -10.37
N TYR A 23 2.64 1.02 -10.85
CA TYR A 23 1.29 1.54 -11.10
C TYR A 23 0.54 1.79 -9.79
N TYR A 24 0.55 0.83 -8.86
CA TYR A 24 -0.07 1.00 -7.55
C TYR A 24 0.50 2.21 -6.81
N LYS A 25 1.83 2.32 -6.77
CA LYS A 25 2.56 3.42 -6.15
C LYS A 25 2.06 4.75 -6.68
N ARG A 26 1.98 4.88 -8.02
CA ARG A 26 1.54 6.12 -8.65
C ARG A 26 0.10 6.49 -8.31
N MET A 27 -0.80 5.51 -8.28
CA MET A 27 -2.21 5.74 -7.96
C MET A 27 -2.42 6.14 -6.49
N ILE A 28 -1.65 5.57 -5.57
CA ILE A 28 -1.68 5.98 -4.16
C ILE A 28 -1.06 7.36 -3.96
N GLU A 29 0.06 7.68 -4.62
CA GLU A 29 0.62 9.04 -4.59
C GLU A 29 -0.41 10.10 -5.04
N PHE A 30 -1.20 9.81 -6.07
CA PHE A 30 -2.31 10.68 -6.47
C PHE A 30 -3.38 10.82 -5.39
N ALA A 31 -3.73 9.72 -4.72
CA ALA A 31 -4.70 9.76 -3.62
C ALA A 31 -4.17 10.56 -2.41
N PHE A 32 -2.86 10.51 -2.14
CA PHE A 32 -2.24 11.35 -1.12
C PHE A 32 -2.25 12.83 -1.52
N ALA A 33 -1.94 13.14 -2.78
CA ALA A 33 -1.96 14.51 -3.29
C ALA A 33 -3.39 15.11 -3.26
N ASP A 34 -4.41 14.35 -3.66
CA ASP A 34 -5.83 14.74 -3.57
C ASP A 34 -6.30 15.04 -2.14
N LYS A 35 -5.56 14.53 -1.14
CA LYS A 35 -5.87 14.71 0.28
C LYS A 35 -4.89 15.62 1.01
N ASP A 36 -3.95 16.22 0.29
CA ASP A 36 -2.91 17.09 0.83
C ASP A 36 -2.07 16.42 1.93
N VAL A 37 -1.76 15.13 1.73
CA VAL A 37 -0.97 14.32 2.70
C VAL A 37 0.27 13.66 2.09
N LEU A 38 0.63 14.00 0.86
CA LEU A 38 1.78 13.38 0.17
C LEU A 38 3.09 13.62 0.92
N GLU A 39 3.38 14.86 1.32
CA GLU A 39 4.64 15.19 2.00
C GLU A 39 4.74 14.54 3.40
N TYR A 40 3.60 14.29 4.05
CA TYR A 40 3.52 13.50 5.30
C TYR A 40 3.82 12.02 5.05
N ALA A 41 3.25 11.42 3.99
CA ALA A 41 3.50 10.02 3.62
C ALA A 41 4.97 9.79 3.23
N MET A 42 5.60 10.76 2.56
CA MET A 42 7.02 10.74 2.20
C MET A 42 7.96 11.03 3.38
N GLY A 43 7.42 11.32 4.57
CA GLY A 43 8.19 11.65 5.77
C GLY A 43 8.94 12.98 5.70
N LYS A 44 8.57 13.88 4.78
CA LYS A 44 9.22 15.20 4.63
C LYS A 44 8.64 16.22 5.60
N GLU A 45 7.31 16.18 5.80
CA GLU A 45 6.65 16.90 6.88
C GLU A 45 6.87 16.13 8.18
N THR A 46 7.50 16.77 9.17
CA THR A 46 7.83 16.17 10.47
C THR A 46 7.35 17.06 11.60
N LEU A 47 7.08 16.46 12.76
CA LEU A 47 6.64 17.20 13.93
C LEU A 47 7.85 17.80 14.66
N ALA A 48 7.91 19.14 14.73
CA ALA A 48 8.99 19.84 15.41
C ALA A 48 9.00 19.58 16.93
N SER A 49 10.19 19.57 17.53
CA SER A 49 10.35 19.51 18.98
C SER A 49 9.75 20.77 19.63
N GLY A 50 8.71 20.59 20.45
CA GLY A 50 7.99 21.71 21.08
C GLY A 50 6.80 22.24 20.28
N ALA A 51 6.34 21.51 19.25
CA ALA A 51 5.12 21.83 18.54
C ALA A 51 3.93 22.06 19.51
N ASP A 52 3.09 23.03 19.19
CA ASP A 52 1.85 23.25 19.92
C ASP A 52 0.84 22.13 19.65
N ASP A 53 -0.26 22.11 20.43
CA ASP A 53 -1.26 21.05 20.34
C ASP A 53 -2.04 21.07 19.02
N ALA A 54 -2.16 22.24 18.37
CA ALA A 54 -2.80 22.35 17.06
C ALA A 54 -1.95 21.69 15.97
N ALA A 55 -0.65 21.91 15.99
CA ALA A 55 0.32 21.30 15.09
C ALA A 55 0.41 19.78 15.31
N LYS A 56 0.44 19.32 16.57
CA LYS A 56 0.38 17.88 16.91
C LYS A 56 -0.88 17.23 16.34
N LYS A 57 -2.04 17.85 16.55
CA LYS A 57 -3.32 17.33 16.04
C LYS A 57 -3.33 17.28 14.52
N LYS A 58 -2.90 18.34 13.85
CA LYS A 58 -2.80 18.38 12.38
C LYS A 58 -1.91 17.27 11.85
N PHE A 59 -0.75 17.05 12.46
CA PHE A 59 0.17 15.98 12.09
C PHE A 59 -0.47 14.59 12.27
N ALA A 60 -1.10 14.33 13.42
CA ALA A 60 -1.79 13.07 13.68
C ALA A 60 -2.95 12.81 12.71
N ASP A 61 -3.76 13.83 12.42
CA ASP A 61 -4.85 13.74 11.45
C ASP A 61 -4.33 13.43 10.02
N ALA A 62 -3.17 14.00 9.65
CA ALA A 62 -2.52 13.71 8.37
C ALA A 62 -2.00 12.27 8.30
N GLN A 63 -1.30 11.79 9.34
CA GLN A 63 -0.82 10.40 9.39
C GLN A 63 -1.96 9.38 9.33
N MET A 64 -3.06 9.63 10.07
CA MET A 64 -4.25 8.78 10.02
C MET A 64 -4.89 8.73 8.62
N ARG A 65 -4.89 9.84 7.88
CA ARG A 65 -5.38 9.85 6.49
C ARG A 65 -4.50 9.02 5.57
N VAL A 66 -3.17 9.09 5.73
CA VAL A 66 -2.23 8.26 4.98
C VAL A 66 -2.50 6.78 5.26
N GLU A 67 -2.60 6.38 6.54
CA GLU A 67 -2.92 5.01 6.94
C GLU A 67 -4.22 4.50 6.31
N HIS A 68 -5.31 5.28 6.43
CA HIS A 68 -6.60 4.89 5.88
C HIS A 68 -6.57 4.72 4.36
N LEU A 69 -5.90 5.62 3.64
CA LEU A 69 -5.78 5.52 2.18
C LEU A 69 -5.02 4.26 1.77
N ILE A 70 -3.94 3.93 2.47
CA ILE A 70 -3.20 2.70 2.20
C ILE A 70 -4.05 1.48 2.57
N MET A 71 -4.55 1.39 3.81
CA MET A 71 -5.31 0.23 4.29
C MET A 71 -6.55 -0.07 3.43
N ALA A 72 -7.29 0.95 2.99
CA ALA A 72 -8.45 0.76 2.10
C ALA A 72 -8.06 0.26 0.70
N SER A 73 -6.81 0.44 0.30
CA SER A 73 -6.31 0.02 -1.01
C SER A 73 -5.76 -1.40 -1.04
N LEU A 74 -5.37 -1.93 0.12
CA LEU A 74 -4.76 -3.25 0.25
C LEU A 74 -5.81 -4.36 0.31
N SER A 75 -5.41 -5.56 -0.08
CA SER A 75 -6.11 -6.80 0.29
C SER A 75 -6.00 -7.06 1.79
N MET A 76 -6.95 -7.82 2.36
CA MET A 76 -6.95 -8.14 3.79
C MET A 76 -5.66 -8.81 4.29
N GLU A 77 -5.02 -9.63 3.45
CA GLU A 77 -3.77 -10.30 3.78
C GLU A 77 -2.61 -9.32 3.94
N LEU A 78 -2.39 -8.44 2.95
CA LEU A 78 -1.37 -7.40 3.04
C LEU A 78 -1.68 -6.38 4.15
N GLY A 79 -2.95 -6.00 4.30
CA GLY A 79 -3.40 -5.12 5.38
C GLY A 79 -2.98 -5.62 6.76
N ARG A 80 -3.10 -6.92 7.01
CA ARG A 80 -2.69 -7.53 8.30
C ARG A 80 -1.19 -7.46 8.54
N HIS A 81 -0.37 -7.52 7.50
CA HIS A 81 1.09 -7.41 7.64
C HIS A 81 1.55 -6.00 7.97
N VAL A 82 0.83 -4.99 7.47
CA VAL A 82 1.23 -3.58 7.61
C VAL A 82 0.55 -2.84 8.76
N MET A 83 -0.50 -3.41 9.36
CA MET A 83 -1.26 -2.75 10.45
C MET A 83 -0.47 -2.51 11.74
N ASN A 84 0.71 -3.12 11.90
CA ASN A 84 1.54 -2.98 13.10
C ASN A 84 2.58 -1.85 13.00
N LYS A 85 2.49 -0.98 11.98
CA LYS A 85 3.40 0.17 11.83
C LYS A 85 2.94 1.35 12.70
N THR A 86 3.90 2.19 13.06
CA THR A 86 3.72 3.26 14.05
C THR A 86 2.89 4.43 13.53
N ASP A 87 3.01 4.73 12.24
CA ASP A 87 2.25 5.77 11.55
C ASP A 87 2.14 5.49 10.05
N GLY A 88 1.39 6.32 9.33
CA GLY A 88 1.18 6.23 7.89
C GLY A 88 2.46 6.34 7.06
N ALA A 89 3.40 7.20 7.47
CA ALA A 89 4.69 7.34 6.80
C ALA A 89 5.54 6.06 6.92
N ALA A 90 5.60 5.45 8.10
CA ALA A 90 6.28 4.17 8.32
C ALA A 90 5.62 3.03 7.54
N LEU A 91 4.29 3.07 7.41
CA LEU A 91 3.53 2.11 6.61
C LEU A 91 3.85 2.25 5.12
N TRP A 92 3.83 3.48 4.60
CA TRP A 92 4.21 3.78 3.22
C TRP A 92 5.65 3.37 2.93
N LYS A 93 6.58 3.76 3.80
CA LYS A 93 8.00 3.42 3.69
C LYS A 93 8.24 1.91 3.69
N TYR A 94 7.49 1.16 4.50
CA TYR A 94 7.55 -0.30 4.47
C TYR A 94 7.13 -0.87 3.11
N LEU A 95 6.06 -0.35 2.50
CA LEU A 95 5.63 -0.79 1.17
C LEU A 95 6.66 -0.41 0.10
N GLU A 96 7.20 0.81 0.15
CA GLU A 96 8.33 1.21 -0.68
C GLU A 96 9.50 0.23 -0.50
N ASP A 97 10.01 0.02 0.71
CA ASP A 97 11.16 -0.87 0.92
C ASP A 97 10.88 -2.33 0.52
N THR A 98 9.64 -2.79 0.67
CA THR A 98 9.23 -4.16 0.30
C THR A 98 9.12 -4.35 -1.21
N TYR A 99 8.67 -3.32 -1.95
CA TYR A 99 8.29 -3.46 -3.36
C TYR A 99 9.12 -2.60 -4.34
N GLU A 100 9.99 -1.69 -3.85
CA GLU A 100 10.74 -0.70 -4.64
C GLU A 100 12.18 -1.11 -4.97
N GLY A 101 12.71 -2.20 -4.39
CA GLY A 101 14.04 -2.69 -4.75
C GLY A 101 14.18 -2.87 -6.28
N LYS A 102 15.41 -2.71 -6.80
CA LYS A 102 15.77 -2.90 -8.24
C LYS A 102 15.47 -4.32 -8.79
N THR A 103 14.77 -5.16 -8.01
CA THR A 103 14.72 -6.62 -7.98
C THR A 103 13.34 -7.05 -7.46
N ASN A 104 12.43 -7.31 -8.39
CA ASN A 104 11.15 -8.01 -8.20
C ASN A 104 11.40 -9.49 -7.85
N SER A 105 12.00 -9.81 -6.70
CA SER A 105 12.13 -11.20 -6.23
C SER A 105 10.89 -11.62 -5.45
N ALA A 106 10.38 -10.78 -4.54
CA ALA A 106 9.17 -11.07 -3.76
C ALA A 106 7.90 -11.11 -4.64
N THR A 107 7.72 -10.17 -5.56
CA THR A 107 6.58 -10.20 -6.49
C THR A 107 6.69 -11.36 -7.51
N ARG A 108 7.91 -11.78 -7.90
CA ARG A 108 8.12 -13.00 -8.70
C ARG A 108 7.77 -14.25 -7.90
N THR A 109 8.24 -14.37 -6.67
CA THR A 109 7.91 -15.49 -5.77
C THR A 109 6.42 -15.56 -5.48
N ASN A 110 5.75 -14.44 -5.24
CA ASN A 110 4.29 -14.41 -5.06
C ASN A 110 3.56 -14.82 -6.34
N GLN A 111 4.02 -14.38 -7.52
CA GLN A 111 3.49 -14.87 -8.80
C GLN A 111 3.71 -16.37 -8.99
N GLU A 112 4.87 -16.91 -8.61
CA GLU A 112 5.19 -18.33 -8.68
C GLU A 112 4.29 -19.16 -7.76
N ILE A 113 4.10 -18.76 -6.49
CA ILE A 113 3.22 -19.42 -5.52
C ILE A 113 1.77 -19.41 -6.01
N ILE A 114 1.29 -18.27 -6.47
CA ILE A 114 -0.04 -18.12 -7.04
C ILE A 114 -0.25 -19.03 -8.24
N LEU A 115 0.73 -19.10 -9.15
CA LEU A 115 0.65 -19.92 -10.35
C LEU A 115 0.62 -21.41 -9.98
N PHE A 116 1.46 -21.80 -9.01
CA PHE A 116 1.50 -23.15 -8.47
C PHE A 116 0.16 -23.58 -7.87
N ASN A 117 -0.43 -22.76 -7.00
CA ASN A 117 -1.73 -23.05 -6.37
C ASN A 117 -2.86 -23.22 -7.41
N ARG A 118 -2.82 -22.45 -8.51
CA ARG A 118 -3.78 -22.57 -9.61
C ARG A 118 -3.62 -23.85 -10.41
N LEU A 119 -2.38 -24.25 -10.69
CA LEU A 119 -2.09 -25.51 -11.38
C LEU A 119 -2.60 -26.71 -10.57
N GLN A 120 -2.42 -26.66 -9.24
CA GLN A 120 -2.97 -27.68 -8.36
C GLN A 120 -4.50 -27.69 -8.36
N ALA A 121 -5.15 -26.52 -8.26
CA ALA A 121 -6.60 -26.43 -8.31
C ALA A 121 -7.20 -26.90 -9.66
N ALA A 122 -6.51 -26.68 -10.78
CA ALA A 122 -6.94 -27.14 -12.09
C ALA A 122 -6.81 -28.66 -12.27
N LYS A 123 -5.78 -29.28 -11.68
CA LYS A 123 -5.62 -30.75 -11.65
C LYS A 123 -6.68 -31.46 -10.84
N CYS A 124 -7.27 -30.80 -9.84
CA CYS A 124 -8.27 -31.41 -8.96
C CYS A 124 -9.72 -31.36 -9.48
N LYS A 125 -9.97 -30.87 -10.71
CA LYS A 125 -11.30 -30.95 -11.31
C LYS A 125 -11.49 -32.34 -11.95
N PRO A 126 -12.49 -33.15 -11.53
CA PRO A 126 -12.82 -34.39 -12.21
C PRO A 126 -13.40 -34.07 -13.60
N ASN A 127 -13.06 -34.90 -14.60
CA ASN A 127 -13.71 -34.88 -15.92
C ASN A 127 -15.19 -35.27 -15.82
#